data_AF-A0A7Y4FXB4-F1
#
_entry.id   AF-A0A7Y4FXB4-F1
#
_cell.length_a   1.000
_cell.length_b   1.000
_cell.length_c   1.000
_cell.angle_alpha   90.00
_cell.angle_beta   90.00
_cell.angle_gamma   90.00
#
_symmetry.space_group_name_H-M   'P 1'
#
loop_
_entity.id
_entity.type
_entity.pdbx_description
1 polymer ?
#
loop_
_entity_poly.entity_id
_entity_poly.type
_entity_poly.pdbx_seq_one_letter_code
_entity_poly.pdbx_strand_id
1 'polypeptide(L)'
;MLVLTASIIGYSWSSKSIETPLSSAQHTEAKPRVSTTTDDDNFTPTATASSEDAASQNKQAEAESSGGETHVENLSELEGKALFDELDGFWALCKQRDDCTEQLARLKSELPSIWFELLSDYPQLSVDWQLTQSTIPLESIETLEERVALFKQSAQQVWGELAHQLFADQFAHLDFTLDANTLKENEASQFLANYQGLLSEWQNNTGTLNAETQLQKYELAVSLIPSSYSPAEIVSVKADLQETYLDETEANNIAAREQQVAQQQQTVMTYHEQLDQLKATLGSQRSSSYATWTQQDWDSYYQQQVSDFREQFFSK
;
A
#
# COMPACT_ATOMS: atom_id res chain seq x y z
N MET A 1 16.97 -13.97 14.26
CA MET A 1 17.73 -12.81 13.77
C MET A 1 17.23 -12.48 12.37
N LEU A 2 16.26 -11.57 12.27
CA LEU A 2 15.91 -10.92 11.01
C LEU A 2 16.58 -9.56 11.05
N VAL A 3 17.57 -9.37 10.19
CA VAL A 3 18.20 -8.08 9.96
C VAL A 3 17.16 -7.22 9.24
N LEU A 4 16.42 -6.41 9.98
CA LEU A 4 15.64 -5.33 9.42
C LEU A 4 16.63 -4.23 9.06
N THR A 5 17.07 -4.23 7.81
CA THR A 5 17.68 -3.04 7.22
C THR A 5 16.62 -1.94 7.30
N ALA A 6 16.85 -0.95 8.15
CA ALA A 6 16.12 0.30 8.15
C ALA A 6 16.50 1.06 6.87
N SER A 7 16.01 0.57 5.73
CA SER A 7 15.91 1.35 4.52
C SER A 7 14.83 2.40 4.79
N ILE A 8 15.16 3.66 4.56
CA ILE A 8 14.14 4.70 4.39
C ILE A 8 13.19 4.13 3.35
N ILE A 9 11.96 3.79 3.76
CA ILE A 9 10.90 3.43 2.84
C ILE A 9 10.62 4.72 2.09
N GLY A 10 11.32 4.92 0.98
CA GLY A 10 10.93 5.87 -0.02
C GLY A 10 9.59 5.38 -0.54
N TYR A 11 8.51 5.97 -0.05
CA TYR A 11 7.26 5.98 -0.77
C TYR A 11 7.53 6.77 -2.06
N SER A 12 8.01 6.05 -3.07
CA SER A 12 8.05 6.54 -4.44
C SER A 12 6.60 6.64 -4.88
N TRP A 13 6.03 7.83 -4.78
CA TRP A 13 4.74 8.17 -5.38
C TRP A 13 4.95 8.25 -6.91
N SER A 14 5.25 7.11 -7.52
CA SER A 14 5.10 6.92 -8.96
C SER A 14 3.61 6.69 -9.21
N SER A 15 3.02 7.52 -10.06
CA SER A 15 1.61 7.61 -10.45
C SER A 15 1.07 6.41 -11.23
N LYS A 16 1.41 5.18 -10.82
CA LYS A 16 0.76 3.96 -11.26
C LYS A 16 0.29 3.18 -10.04
N SER A 17 -1.01 3.23 -9.83
CA SER A 17 -1.75 2.29 -8.99
C SER A 17 -1.31 0.86 -9.33
N ILE A 18 -0.60 0.23 -8.40
CA ILE A 18 -0.57 -1.23 -8.34
C ILE A 18 -1.91 -1.62 -7.74
N GLU A 19 -2.89 -1.87 -8.60
CA GLU A 19 -4.06 -2.65 -8.22
C GLU A 19 -3.54 -3.98 -7.66
N THR A 20 -3.55 -4.08 -6.35
CA THR A 20 -3.41 -5.37 -5.69
C THR A 20 -4.76 -6.04 -5.90
N PRO A 21 -4.86 -7.15 -6.65
CA PRO A 21 -6.14 -7.81 -6.83
C PRO A 21 -6.53 -8.40 -5.47
N LEU A 22 -7.41 -7.70 -4.76
CA LEU A 22 -8.25 -8.29 -3.72
C LEU A 22 -9.06 -9.39 -4.40
N SER A 23 -8.56 -10.62 -4.33
CA SER A 23 -9.31 -11.79 -4.74
C SER A 23 -10.45 -11.99 -3.73
N SER A 24 -11.56 -11.32 -4.00
CA SER A 24 -12.86 -11.63 -3.41
C SER A 24 -13.37 -12.91 -4.06
N ALA A 25 -12.87 -14.05 -3.59
CA ALA A 25 -13.49 -15.33 -3.89
C ALA A 25 -14.70 -15.50 -2.95
N GLN A 26 -15.85 -14.97 -3.40
CA GLN A 26 -17.14 -15.34 -2.82
C GLN A 26 -17.32 -16.85 -2.93
N HIS A 27 -17.38 -17.53 -1.79
CA HIS A 27 -17.84 -18.90 -1.68
C HIS A 27 -19.27 -19.00 -2.23
N THR A 28 -19.40 -19.53 -3.45
CA THR A 28 -20.69 -20.06 -3.93
C THR A 28 -20.70 -21.55 -3.69
N GLU A 29 -21.58 -21.94 -2.78
CA GLU A 29 -21.90 -23.31 -2.40
C GLU A 29 -22.33 -24.13 -3.64
N ALA A 30 -21.64 -25.24 -3.88
CA ALA A 30 -21.96 -26.17 -4.96
C ALA A 30 -23.11 -27.10 -4.54
N LYS A 31 -24.21 -27.09 -5.31
CA LYS A 31 -25.20 -28.18 -5.36
C LYS A 31 -25.49 -28.57 -6.82
N PRO A 32 -25.89 -29.82 -7.10
CA PRO A 32 -25.36 -30.56 -8.22
C PRO A 32 -26.25 -30.47 -9.46
N ARG A 33 -25.59 -30.63 -10.60
CA ARG A 33 -26.16 -30.74 -11.94
C ARG A 33 -27.01 -32.01 -12.05
N VAL A 34 -28.27 -31.86 -12.47
CA VAL A 34 -29.06 -32.92 -13.10
C VAL A 34 -29.53 -32.40 -14.46
N SER A 35 -29.14 -33.11 -15.51
CA SER A 35 -29.53 -32.87 -16.90
C SER A 35 -30.80 -33.65 -17.25
N THR A 36 -31.74 -33.04 -17.96
CA THR A 36 -32.63 -33.73 -18.92
C THR A 36 -33.14 -32.76 -19.98
N THR A 37 -33.33 -33.29 -21.18
CA THR A 37 -33.50 -32.69 -22.50
C THR A 37 -34.96 -32.54 -22.96
N THR A 38 -35.14 -31.65 -23.95
CA THR A 38 -36.07 -31.63 -25.11
C THR A 38 -37.58 -31.30 -25.00
N ASP A 39 -37.93 -30.32 -25.85
CA ASP A 39 -39.07 -30.13 -26.76
C ASP A 39 -40.45 -29.57 -26.32
N ASP A 40 -40.80 -28.48 -27.03
CA ASP A 40 -42.08 -28.04 -27.61
C ASP A 40 -43.36 -27.97 -26.75
N ASP A 41 -43.92 -26.76 -26.58
CA ASP A 41 -45.01 -26.26 -27.47
C ASP A 41 -45.63 -24.94 -26.95
N ASN A 42 -45.66 -23.97 -27.87
CA ASN A 42 -46.76 -23.04 -28.20
C ASN A 42 -47.78 -22.64 -27.12
N PHE A 43 -47.84 -21.35 -26.73
CA PHE A 43 -49.10 -20.59 -26.58
C PHE A 43 -48.85 -19.06 -26.45
N THR A 44 -49.43 -18.28 -27.34
CA THR A 44 -49.80 -16.85 -27.25
C THR A 44 -51.09 -16.73 -28.09
N PRO A 45 -52.03 -15.77 -27.92
CA PRO A 45 -51.83 -14.42 -27.39
C PRO A 45 -52.98 -13.80 -26.57
N THR A 46 -52.69 -12.73 -25.81
CA THR A 46 -53.60 -11.57 -25.71
C THR A 46 -52.77 -10.31 -25.47
N ALA A 47 -52.96 -9.34 -26.36
CA ALA A 47 -52.37 -8.01 -26.35
C ALA A 47 -53.02 -7.09 -25.30
N THR A 48 -52.25 -6.14 -24.76
CA THR A 48 -52.64 -4.72 -24.58
C THR A 48 -51.36 -3.88 -24.52
N ALA A 49 -51.44 -2.68 -25.08
CA ALA A 49 -50.38 -1.85 -25.62
C ALA A 49 -49.59 -0.96 -24.64
N SER A 50 -48.47 -0.44 -25.18
CA SER A 50 -47.76 0.81 -24.85
C SER A 50 -46.99 0.88 -23.54
N SER A 51 -45.64 0.87 -23.63
CA SER A 51 -44.85 2.10 -23.79
C SER A 51 -43.37 1.75 -23.96
N GLU A 52 -42.80 2.21 -25.07
CA GLU A 52 -41.38 2.11 -25.39
C GLU A 52 -40.53 3.03 -24.50
N ASP A 53 -39.34 2.52 -24.16
CA ASP A 53 -38.06 3.20 -23.96
C ASP A 53 -38.02 4.60 -23.34
N ALA A 54 -37.57 4.66 -22.08
CA ALA A 54 -36.86 5.82 -21.52
C ALA A 54 -36.08 5.44 -20.25
N ALA A 55 -35.05 4.60 -20.33
CA ALA A 55 -34.18 4.34 -19.16
C ALA A 55 -32.70 4.04 -19.47
N SER A 56 -32.23 4.28 -20.70
CA SER A 56 -30.82 4.05 -21.09
C SER A 56 -30.14 5.27 -21.73
N GLN A 57 -30.45 6.49 -21.27
CA GLN A 57 -29.72 7.71 -21.71
C GLN A 57 -29.22 8.63 -20.59
N ASN A 58 -29.46 8.35 -19.31
CA ASN A 58 -29.10 9.27 -18.22
C ASN A 58 -27.79 8.96 -17.47
N LYS A 59 -26.82 8.29 -18.10
CA LYS A 59 -25.45 8.17 -17.55
C LYS A 59 -24.33 8.66 -18.45
N GLN A 60 -24.68 9.31 -19.57
CA GLN A 60 -23.72 9.86 -20.52
C GLN A 60 -23.88 11.37 -20.73
N ALA A 61 -24.74 12.02 -19.95
CA ALA A 61 -25.03 13.45 -20.01
C ALA A 61 -24.44 14.26 -18.82
N GLU A 62 -23.64 13.64 -17.95
CA GLU A 62 -22.86 14.35 -16.90
C GLU A 62 -21.39 14.56 -17.31
N ALA A 63 -20.98 14.09 -18.50
CA ALA A 63 -19.64 14.32 -19.05
C ALA A 63 -19.58 15.44 -20.11
N GLU A 64 -20.71 16.05 -20.49
CA GLU A 64 -20.76 17.10 -21.53
C GLU A 64 -21.52 18.38 -21.11
N SER A 65 -21.79 18.56 -19.82
CA SER A 65 -22.43 19.78 -19.29
C SER A 65 -21.75 20.34 -18.04
N SER A 66 -20.42 20.33 -18.03
CA SER A 66 -19.64 21.33 -17.31
C SER A 66 -18.86 22.09 -18.38
N GLY A 67 -19.25 23.34 -18.64
CA GLY A 67 -18.61 24.16 -19.64
C GLY A 67 -17.15 24.41 -19.27
N GLY A 68 -16.23 23.74 -19.97
CA GLY A 68 -14.95 24.29 -20.43
C GLY A 68 -13.97 24.93 -19.43
N GLU A 69 -14.25 24.99 -18.14
CA GLU A 69 -13.39 25.59 -17.12
C GLU A 69 -12.68 24.46 -16.36
N THR A 70 -11.35 24.43 -16.42
CA THR A 70 -10.57 23.69 -15.42
C THR A 70 -10.60 24.56 -14.19
N HIS A 71 -11.54 24.30 -13.30
CA HIS A 71 -11.55 24.92 -11.99
C HIS A 71 -10.39 24.30 -11.22
N VAL A 72 -9.33 25.07 -11.02
CA VAL A 72 -8.33 24.71 -10.02
C VAL A 72 -9.02 24.96 -8.68
N GLU A 73 -9.21 23.92 -7.88
CA GLU A 73 -9.70 24.09 -6.51
C GLU A 73 -8.82 25.10 -5.77
N ASN A 74 -9.29 25.67 -4.65
CA ASN A 74 -8.50 26.66 -3.94
C ASN A 74 -7.19 26.03 -3.41
N LEU A 75 -6.10 26.09 -4.20
CA LEU A 75 -4.82 25.45 -3.92
C LEU A 75 -4.30 25.79 -2.52
N SER A 76 -4.65 26.98 -2.02
CA SER A 76 -4.26 27.45 -0.70
C SER A 76 -4.89 26.68 0.46
N GLU A 77 -5.98 25.95 0.24
CA GLU A 77 -6.67 25.13 1.23
C GLU A 77 -6.25 23.65 1.17
N LEU A 78 -5.50 23.26 0.14
CA LEU A 78 -5.01 21.90 -0.03
C LEU A 78 -3.61 21.74 0.54
N GLU A 79 -3.32 20.55 1.07
CA GLU A 79 -2.01 20.18 1.58
C GLU A 79 -1.67 18.74 1.18
N GLY A 80 -0.40 18.40 1.22
CA GLY A 80 0.07 17.02 1.07
C GLY A 80 -0.38 16.38 -0.24
N LYS A 81 -0.90 15.15 -0.14
CA LYS A 81 -1.35 14.36 -1.29
C LYS A 81 -2.44 15.07 -2.09
N ALA A 82 -3.40 15.70 -1.43
CA ALA A 82 -4.52 16.36 -2.11
C ALA A 82 -4.02 17.50 -3.00
N LEU A 83 -3.04 18.27 -2.52
CA LEU A 83 -2.41 19.33 -3.31
C LEU A 83 -1.63 18.77 -4.52
N PHE A 84 -0.87 17.68 -4.34
CA PHE A 84 -0.20 17.03 -5.47
C PHE A 84 -1.18 16.47 -6.50
N ASP A 85 -2.26 15.82 -6.05
CA ASP A 85 -3.30 15.27 -6.93
C ASP A 85 -3.96 16.39 -7.77
N GLU A 86 -4.21 17.56 -7.19
CA GLU A 86 -4.80 18.71 -7.88
C GLU A 86 -3.84 19.29 -8.93
N LEU A 87 -2.55 19.44 -8.58
CA LEU A 87 -1.51 19.91 -9.50
C LEU A 87 -1.33 18.93 -10.68
N ASP A 88 -1.24 17.63 -10.39
CA ASP A 88 -1.15 16.59 -11.40
C ASP A 88 -2.41 16.54 -12.28
N GLY A 89 -3.59 16.66 -11.66
CA GLY A 89 -4.89 16.67 -12.33
C GLY A 89 -5.03 17.82 -13.32
N PHE A 90 -4.70 19.05 -12.90
CA PHE A 90 -4.69 20.22 -13.77
C PHE A 90 -3.83 19.99 -15.03
N TRP A 91 -2.58 19.57 -14.83
CA TRP A 91 -1.64 19.38 -15.93
C TRP A 91 -1.99 18.19 -16.82
N ALA A 92 -2.53 17.11 -16.28
CA ALA A 92 -3.01 15.98 -17.05
C ALA A 92 -4.17 16.40 -17.98
N LEU A 93 -5.15 17.13 -17.44
CA LEU A 93 -6.33 17.59 -18.18
C LEU A 93 -5.96 18.61 -19.26
N CYS A 94 -5.15 19.61 -18.95
CA CYS A 94 -4.81 20.65 -19.93
C CYS A 94 -3.94 20.10 -21.07
N LYS A 95 -3.05 19.13 -20.78
CA LYS A 95 -2.24 18.45 -21.80
C LYS A 95 -3.11 17.58 -22.70
N GLN A 96 -4.11 16.91 -22.13
CA GLN A 96 -5.07 16.12 -22.91
C GLN A 96 -5.88 17.00 -23.88
N ARG A 97 -6.17 18.25 -23.49
CA ARG A 97 -6.97 19.21 -24.25
C ARG A 97 -6.16 20.16 -25.14
N ASP A 98 -4.83 20.14 -25.04
CA ASP A 98 -3.91 21.04 -25.72
C ASP A 98 -4.21 22.54 -25.44
N ASP A 99 -4.67 22.85 -24.23
CA ASP A 99 -5.11 24.20 -23.83
C ASP A 99 -4.38 24.78 -22.59
N CYS A 100 -3.28 24.18 -22.14
CA CYS A 100 -2.54 24.60 -20.92
C CYS A 100 -2.19 26.10 -20.90
N THR A 101 -1.73 26.68 -22.02
CA THR A 101 -1.38 28.11 -22.10
C THR A 101 -2.61 29.00 -21.85
N GLU A 102 -3.77 28.60 -22.38
CA GLU A 102 -5.02 29.35 -22.19
C GLU A 102 -5.51 29.23 -20.74
N GLN A 103 -5.47 28.04 -20.16
CA GLN A 103 -5.88 27.81 -18.77
C GLN A 103 -4.99 28.58 -17.78
N LEU A 104 -3.66 28.53 -17.96
CA LEU A 104 -2.73 29.32 -17.15
C LEU A 104 -2.96 30.82 -17.30
N ALA A 105 -3.25 31.31 -18.51
CA ALA A 105 -3.52 32.73 -18.72
C ALA A 105 -4.76 33.24 -17.96
N ARG A 106 -5.79 32.39 -17.83
CA ARG A 106 -7.00 32.70 -17.04
C ARG A 106 -6.70 32.75 -15.54
N LEU A 107 -5.98 31.74 -15.04
CA LEU A 107 -5.68 31.59 -13.61
C LEU A 107 -4.71 32.66 -13.07
N LYS A 108 -3.93 33.31 -13.94
CA LYS A 108 -2.95 34.34 -13.54
C LYS A 108 -3.54 35.49 -12.72
N SER A 109 -4.79 35.87 -12.98
CA SER A 109 -5.48 36.92 -12.20
C SER A 109 -6.35 36.39 -11.06
N GLU A 110 -6.58 35.08 -11.01
CA GLU A 110 -7.48 34.44 -10.06
C GLU A 110 -6.72 33.86 -8.85
N LEU A 111 -5.50 33.39 -9.07
CA LEU A 111 -4.64 32.83 -8.03
C LEU A 111 -3.68 33.88 -7.45
N PRO A 112 -3.37 33.81 -6.15
CA PRO A 112 -2.25 34.55 -5.58
C PRO A 112 -0.92 34.18 -6.25
N SER A 113 0.02 35.14 -6.35
CA SER A 113 1.26 34.99 -7.13
C SER A 113 2.03 33.69 -6.83
N ILE A 114 2.21 33.36 -5.55
CA ILE A 114 2.98 32.18 -5.14
C ILE A 114 2.33 30.85 -5.59
N TRP A 115 0.99 30.79 -5.59
CA TRP A 115 0.24 29.62 -6.03
C TRP A 115 0.20 29.50 -7.55
N PHE A 116 0.11 30.65 -8.23
CA PHE A 116 0.23 30.69 -9.68
C PHE A 116 1.62 30.25 -10.15
N GLU A 117 2.68 30.74 -9.51
CA GLU A 117 4.07 30.35 -9.78
C GLU A 117 4.28 28.85 -9.58
N LEU A 118 3.81 28.30 -8.44
CA LEU A 118 3.82 26.86 -8.21
C LEU A 118 3.12 26.09 -9.33
N LEU A 119 1.88 26.47 -9.69
CA LEU A 119 1.11 25.78 -10.71
C LEU A 119 1.80 25.83 -12.08
N SER A 120 2.30 27.01 -12.46
CA SER A 120 3.00 27.26 -13.73
C SER A 120 4.30 26.46 -13.83
N ASP A 121 5.09 26.44 -12.76
CA ASP A 121 6.42 25.84 -12.76
C ASP A 121 6.40 24.36 -12.36
N TYR A 122 5.26 23.85 -11.87
CA TYR A 122 5.07 22.49 -11.37
C TYR A 122 5.69 21.38 -12.25
N PRO A 123 5.52 21.36 -13.59
CA PRO A 123 6.10 20.28 -14.40
C PRO A 123 7.63 20.25 -14.34
N GLN A 124 8.27 21.42 -14.28
CA GLN A 124 9.72 21.54 -14.17
C GLN A 124 10.17 21.21 -12.75
N LEU A 125 9.50 21.77 -11.74
CA LEU A 125 9.76 21.49 -10.32
C LEU A 125 9.65 20.01 -9.98
N SER A 126 8.66 19.32 -10.55
CA SER A 126 8.47 17.88 -10.38
C SER A 126 9.66 17.06 -10.94
N VAL A 127 10.17 17.42 -12.12
CA VAL A 127 11.38 16.81 -12.70
C VAL A 127 12.61 17.10 -11.85
N ASP A 128 12.79 18.36 -11.44
CA ASP A 128 13.93 18.77 -10.61
C ASP A 128 13.91 18.08 -9.24
N TRP A 129 12.73 17.88 -8.68
CA TRP A 129 12.55 17.14 -7.43
C TRP A 129 12.92 15.67 -7.58
N GLN A 130 12.46 14.99 -8.63
CA GLN A 130 12.83 13.59 -8.89
C GLN A 130 14.35 13.43 -9.02
N LEU A 131 15.01 14.36 -9.72
CA LEU A 131 16.47 14.36 -9.83
C LEU A 131 17.14 14.59 -8.47
N THR A 132 16.66 15.59 -7.72
CA THR A 132 17.18 15.93 -6.39
C THR A 132 17.04 14.73 -5.44
N GLN A 133 15.86 14.13 -5.36
CA GLN A 133 15.62 12.93 -4.55
C GLN A 133 16.57 11.78 -4.88
N SER A 134 16.85 11.55 -6.17
CA SER A 134 17.75 10.47 -6.60
C SER A 134 19.21 10.69 -6.21
N THR A 135 19.57 11.91 -5.81
CA THR A 135 20.95 12.32 -5.51
C THR A 135 21.16 12.75 -4.06
N ILE A 136 20.16 12.65 -3.19
CA ILE A 136 20.31 12.97 -1.76
C ILE A 136 21.33 12.00 -1.14
N PRO A 137 22.44 12.51 -0.56
CA PRO A 137 23.51 11.67 -0.03
C PRO A 137 23.15 11.10 1.36
N LEU A 138 22.19 10.18 1.41
CA LEU A 138 21.72 9.58 2.66
C LEU A 138 22.71 8.57 3.26
N GLU A 139 23.57 7.97 2.45
CA GLU A 139 24.50 6.92 2.87
C GLU A 139 25.58 7.43 3.84
N SER A 140 25.97 8.71 3.73
CA SER A 140 27.00 9.33 4.57
C SER A 140 26.48 9.90 5.89
N ILE A 141 25.18 9.78 6.17
CA ILE A 141 24.54 10.38 7.34
C ILE A 141 24.24 9.29 8.36
N GLU A 142 24.70 9.46 9.58
CA GLU A 142 24.62 8.43 10.63
C GLU A 142 23.25 8.39 11.29
N THR A 143 22.63 9.55 11.52
CA THR A 143 21.40 9.64 12.31
C THR A 143 20.15 9.76 11.44
N LEU A 144 19.00 9.34 11.98
CA LEU A 144 17.72 9.45 11.28
C LEU A 144 17.28 10.93 11.21
N GLU A 145 17.53 11.67 12.27
CA GLU A 145 17.22 13.08 12.45
C GLU A 145 17.90 13.93 11.36
N GLU A 146 19.20 13.70 11.12
CA GLU A 146 19.95 14.41 10.07
C GLU A 146 19.48 14.02 8.66
N ARG A 147 19.10 12.75 8.44
CA ARG A 147 18.54 12.29 7.15
C ARG A 147 17.20 12.97 6.86
N VAL A 148 16.32 13.06 7.86
CA VAL A 148 15.04 13.77 7.76
C VAL A 148 15.26 15.25 7.50
N ALA A 149 16.17 15.89 8.25
CA ALA A 149 16.49 17.30 8.06
C ALA A 149 17.02 17.59 6.66
N LEU A 150 17.92 16.76 6.13
CA LEU A 150 18.43 16.92 4.78
C LEU A 150 17.33 16.76 3.73
N PHE A 151 16.45 15.76 3.88
CA PHE A 151 15.32 15.57 2.97
C PHE A 151 14.41 16.80 2.92
N LYS A 152 14.04 17.33 4.09
CA LYS A 152 13.21 18.55 4.21
C LYS A 152 13.91 19.76 3.60
N GLN A 153 15.21 19.92 3.84
CA GLN A 153 16.01 20.99 3.23
C GLN A 153 16.04 20.87 1.70
N SER A 154 16.25 19.67 1.16
CA SER A 154 16.22 19.44 -0.29
C SER A 154 14.85 19.75 -0.89
N ALA A 155 13.76 19.39 -0.21
CA ALA A 155 12.41 19.76 -0.65
C ALA A 155 12.24 21.29 -0.67
N GLN A 156 12.69 22.00 0.35
CA GLN A 156 12.65 23.46 0.40
C GLN A 156 13.50 24.13 -0.69
N GLN A 157 14.63 23.52 -1.08
CA GLN A 157 15.47 24.05 -2.16
C GLN A 157 14.79 23.98 -3.53
N VAL A 158 13.99 22.95 -3.78
CA VAL A 158 13.27 22.79 -5.06
C VAL A 158 11.94 23.54 -5.03
N TRP A 159 11.12 23.31 -4.00
CA TRP A 159 9.74 23.76 -3.93
C TRP A 159 9.55 25.10 -3.20
N GLY A 160 10.63 25.67 -2.66
CA GLY A 160 10.60 26.96 -1.97
C GLY A 160 9.76 26.95 -0.70
N GLU A 161 9.08 28.06 -0.45
CA GLU A 161 8.29 28.28 0.78
C GLU A 161 7.08 27.35 0.89
N LEU A 162 6.55 26.86 -0.23
CA LEU A 162 5.41 25.94 -0.26
C LEU A 162 5.79 24.48 0.01
N ALA A 163 7.07 24.16 0.19
CA ALA A 163 7.52 22.80 0.48
C ALA A 163 6.82 22.19 1.70
N HIS A 164 6.61 22.97 2.77
CA HIS A 164 5.92 22.48 3.96
C HIS A 164 4.45 22.11 3.71
N GLN A 165 3.79 22.83 2.81
CA GLN A 165 2.39 22.58 2.47
C GLN A 165 2.26 21.41 1.47
N LEU A 166 3.13 21.38 0.45
CA LEU A 166 3.20 20.28 -0.51
C LEU A 166 3.53 18.94 0.14
N PHE A 167 4.48 18.94 1.07
CA PHE A 167 4.93 17.72 1.73
C PHE A 167 4.32 17.54 3.12
N ALA A 168 3.21 18.21 3.46
CA ALA A 168 2.60 18.18 4.78
C ALA A 168 2.46 16.74 5.32
N ASP A 169 1.87 15.83 4.53
CA ASP A 169 1.71 14.42 4.90
C ASP A 169 3.04 13.70 5.15
N GLN A 170 4.00 13.85 4.22
CA GLN A 170 5.30 13.19 4.34
C GLN A 170 6.10 13.75 5.51
N PHE A 171 6.09 15.07 5.72
CA PHE A 171 6.80 15.71 6.80
C PHE A 171 6.20 15.31 8.15
N ALA A 172 4.87 15.28 8.26
CA ALA A 172 4.18 14.77 9.45
C ALA A 172 4.57 13.32 9.76
N HIS A 173 4.61 12.44 8.75
CA HIS A 173 5.09 11.07 8.95
C HIS A 173 6.54 10.97 9.42
N LEU A 174 7.44 11.76 8.82
CA LEU A 174 8.86 11.76 9.20
C LEU A 174 9.05 12.28 10.62
N ASP A 175 8.38 13.37 10.97
CA ASP A 175 8.44 13.96 12.32
C ASP A 175 7.83 13.01 13.36
N PHE A 176 6.68 12.41 13.06
CA PHE A 176 6.10 11.38 13.92
C PHE A 176 7.07 10.21 14.11
N THR A 177 7.79 9.80 13.08
CA THR A 177 8.78 8.70 13.18
C THR A 177 9.94 9.08 14.12
N LEU A 178 10.39 10.34 14.09
CA LEU A 178 11.41 10.84 15.00
C LEU A 178 10.89 10.85 16.44
N ASP A 179 9.69 11.37 16.67
CA ASP A 179 9.08 11.42 18.01
C ASP A 179 8.81 10.01 18.54
N ALA A 180 8.28 9.11 17.71
CA ALA A 180 8.04 7.72 18.05
C ALA A 180 9.33 6.94 18.35
N ASN A 181 10.48 7.40 17.86
CA ASN A 181 11.78 6.78 18.14
C ASN A 181 12.11 6.82 19.65
N THR A 182 11.59 7.82 20.38
CA THR A 182 11.73 7.92 21.84
C THR A 182 11.08 6.75 22.57
N LEU A 183 10.10 6.05 21.97
CA LEU A 183 9.48 4.86 22.55
C LEU A 183 10.49 3.73 22.76
N LYS A 184 11.61 3.71 22.02
CA LYS A 184 12.67 2.70 22.16
C LYS A 184 13.46 2.83 23.46
N GLU A 185 13.44 3.99 24.08
CA GLU A 185 14.15 4.26 25.33
C GLU A 185 13.33 3.88 26.57
N ASN A 186 12.04 3.60 26.38
CA ASN A 186 11.10 3.33 27.45
C ASN A 186 11.05 1.85 27.83
N GLU A 187 10.78 1.59 29.11
CA GLU A 187 10.48 0.25 29.62
C GLU A 187 9.16 -0.27 29.04
N ALA A 188 9.07 -1.58 28.78
CA ALA A 188 7.89 -2.20 28.16
C ALA A 188 6.59 -1.92 28.94
N SER A 189 6.66 -1.92 30.28
CA SER A 189 5.51 -1.63 31.15
C SER A 189 4.94 -0.21 31.01
N GLN A 190 5.69 0.72 30.41
CA GLN A 190 5.28 2.11 30.19
C GLN A 190 4.87 2.37 28.73
N PHE A 191 5.03 1.39 27.84
CA PHE A 191 4.83 1.55 26.41
C PHE A 191 3.44 2.13 26.08
N LEU A 192 2.37 1.54 26.63
CA LEU A 192 1.00 1.98 26.34
C LEU A 192 0.77 3.45 26.73
N ALA A 193 1.22 3.86 27.92
CA ALA A 193 1.04 5.22 28.41
C ALA A 193 1.83 6.23 27.56
N ASN A 194 3.07 5.90 27.19
CA ASN A 194 3.91 6.75 26.35
C ASN A 194 3.38 6.84 24.92
N TYR A 195 2.86 5.73 24.37
CA TYR A 195 2.19 5.72 23.07
C TYR A 195 0.92 6.59 23.06
N GLN A 196 0.11 6.53 24.12
CA GLN A 196 -1.05 7.41 24.27
C GLN A 196 -0.67 8.88 24.38
N GLY A 197 0.43 9.19 25.09
CA GLY A 197 1.02 10.53 25.14
C GLY A 197 1.38 11.03 23.74
N LEU A 198 2.12 10.21 22.98
CA LEU A 198 2.51 10.51 21.60
C LEU A 198 1.29 10.75 20.69
N LEU A 199 0.25 9.90 20.76
CA LEU A 199 -0.97 10.12 20.00
C LEU A 199 -1.69 11.42 20.38
N SER A 200 -1.62 11.83 21.66
CA SER A 200 -2.22 13.10 22.11
C SER A 200 -1.48 14.31 21.53
N GLU A 201 -0.14 14.24 21.41
CA GLU A 201 0.66 15.28 20.76
C GLU A 201 0.32 15.39 19.27
N TRP A 202 0.04 14.25 18.64
CA TRP A 202 -0.25 14.13 17.21
C TRP A 202 -1.75 14.09 16.85
N GLN A 203 -2.64 14.47 17.77
CA GLN A 203 -4.10 14.32 17.61
C GLN A 203 -4.68 15.03 16.37
N ASN A 204 -4.03 16.10 15.89
CA ASN A 204 -4.48 16.86 14.72
C ASN A 204 -4.03 16.23 13.38
N ASN A 205 -3.21 15.19 13.41
CA ASN A 205 -2.65 14.51 12.23
C ASN A 205 -3.06 13.03 12.17
N THR A 206 -4.10 12.62 12.90
CA THR A 206 -4.50 11.21 12.97
C THR A 206 -4.90 10.62 11.63
N GLY A 207 -5.45 11.43 10.72
CA GLY A 207 -5.76 11.02 9.34
C GLY A 207 -4.49 10.65 8.58
N THR A 208 -3.50 11.54 8.55
CA THR A 208 -2.19 11.29 7.93
C THR A 208 -1.50 10.07 8.55
N LEU A 209 -1.51 9.96 9.87
CA LEU A 209 -0.86 8.86 10.57
C LEU A 209 -1.62 7.52 10.52
N ASN A 210 -2.77 7.46 9.85
CA ASN A 210 -3.66 6.30 9.82
C ASN A 210 -3.96 5.80 11.25
N ALA A 211 -4.42 6.72 12.10
CA ALA A 211 -4.65 6.55 13.54
C ALA A 211 -6.01 7.10 14.01
N GLU A 212 -7.00 7.15 13.11
CA GLU A 212 -8.33 7.72 13.40
C GLU A 212 -9.22 6.73 14.18
N THR A 213 -9.21 5.46 13.78
CA THR A 213 -9.98 4.39 14.42
C THR A 213 -9.18 3.70 15.53
N GLN A 214 -9.86 2.98 16.43
CA GLN A 214 -9.19 2.25 17.49
C GLN A 214 -8.33 1.11 16.93
N LEU A 215 -8.82 0.37 15.92
CA LEU A 215 -8.04 -0.63 15.19
C LEU A 215 -6.77 -0.05 14.55
N GLN A 216 -6.88 1.12 13.91
CA GLN A 216 -5.75 1.83 13.33
C GLN A 216 -4.69 2.22 14.38
N LYS A 217 -5.14 2.73 15.54
CA LYS A 217 -4.25 3.00 16.68
C LYS A 217 -3.57 1.74 17.18
N TYR A 218 -4.30 0.63 17.29
CA TYR A 218 -3.70 -0.66 17.63
C TYR A 218 -2.61 -1.07 16.64
N GLU A 219 -2.90 -1.05 15.34
CA GLU A 219 -1.93 -1.46 14.29
C GLU A 219 -0.68 -0.57 14.29
N LEU A 220 -0.88 0.75 14.43
CA LEU A 220 0.22 1.70 14.56
C LEU A 220 1.05 1.40 15.81
N ALA A 221 0.42 1.20 16.97
CA ALA A 221 1.12 0.87 18.21
C ALA A 221 1.95 -0.41 18.08
N VAL A 222 1.38 -1.47 17.50
CA VAL A 222 2.08 -2.74 17.28
C VAL A 222 3.30 -2.55 16.37
N SER A 223 3.21 -1.70 15.36
CA SER A 223 4.34 -1.40 14.46
C SER A 223 5.49 -0.66 15.15
N LEU A 224 5.19 0.03 16.26
CA LEU A 224 6.16 0.83 17.03
C LEU A 224 6.76 0.08 18.21
N ILE A 225 6.34 -1.16 18.49
CA ILE A 225 6.92 -1.97 19.58
C ILE A 225 8.43 -2.14 19.32
N PRO A 226 9.30 -1.71 20.26
CA PRO A 226 10.74 -1.83 20.10
C PRO A 226 11.19 -3.28 19.92
N SER A 227 12.03 -3.53 18.90
CA SER A 227 12.62 -4.85 18.66
C SER A 227 13.65 -5.28 19.72
N SER A 228 14.06 -4.34 20.59
CA SER A 228 14.90 -4.61 21.76
C SER A 228 14.16 -5.32 22.89
N TYR A 229 12.82 -5.26 22.92
CA TYR A 229 12.03 -5.96 23.92
C TYR A 229 12.17 -7.48 23.78
N SER A 230 12.15 -8.16 24.92
CA SER A 230 12.10 -9.62 24.95
C SER A 230 10.75 -10.14 24.43
N PRO A 231 10.67 -11.42 24.00
CA PRO A 231 9.41 -11.98 23.53
C PRO A 231 8.27 -11.91 24.56
N ALA A 232 8.57 -12.04 25.86
CA ALA A 232 7.57 -11.96 26.92
C ALA A 232 7.03 -10.52 27.09
N GLU A 233 7.91 -9.52 26.98
CA GLU A 233 7.53 -8.11 27.02
C GLU A 233 6.67 -7.73 25.81
N ILE A 234 7.04 -8.19 24.60
CA ILE A 234 6.23 -7.96 23.39
C ILE A 234 4.83 -8.53 23.55
N VAL A 235 4.70 -9.74 24.09
CA VAL A 235 3.39 -10.37 24.35
C VAL A 235 2.58 -9.55 25.37
N SER A 236 3.22 -9.10 26.46
CA SER A 236 2.55 -8.27 27.47
C SER A 236 2.06 -6.95 26.88
N VAL A 237 2.92 -6.24 26.16
CA VAL A 237 2.57 -4.95 25.52
C VAL A 237 1.43 -5.14 24.52
N LYS A 238 1.48 -6.19 23.70
CA LYS A 238 0.38 -6.50 22.78
C LYS A 238 -0.93 -6.76 23.53
N ALA A 239 -0.91 -7.48 24.65
CA ALA A 239 -2.11 -7.71 25.44
C ALA A 239 -2.71 -6.40 25.96
N ASP A 240 -1.88 -5.51 26.51
CA ASP A 240 -2.32 -4.19 27.00
C ASP A 240 -2.92 -3.34 25.87
N LEU A 241 -2.31 -3.39 24.67
CA LEU A 241 -2.81 -2.70 23.48
C LEU A 241 -4.14 -3.28 22.99
N GLN A 242 -4.28 -4.61 22.97
CA GLN A 242 -5.52 -5.28 22.57
C GLN A 242 -6.66 -4.90 23.51
N GLU A 243 -6.44 -4.95 24.83
CA GLU A 243 -7.45 -4.57 25.83
C GLU A 243 -7.88 -3.10 25.70
N THR A 244 -6.95 -2.23 25.29
CA THR A 244 -7.23 -0.79 25.17
C THR A 244 -7.97 -0.43 23.88
N TYR A 245 -7.60 -1.05 22.76
CA TYR A 245 -7.95 -0.56 21.43
C TYR A 245 -8.84 -1.48 20.62
N LEU A 246 -8.96 -2.76 20.97
CA LEU A 246 -9.73 -3.70 20.17
C LEU A 246 -11.01 -4.11 20.88
N ASP A 247 -12.07 -4.30 20.10
CA ASP A 247 -13.21 -5.06 20.58
C ASP A 247 -12.94 -6.58 20.53
N GLU A 248 -13.83 -7.35 21.15
CA GLU A 248 -13.71 -8.82 21.23
C GLU A 248 -13.68 -9.48 19.84
N THR A 249 -14.40 -8.93 18.85
CA THR A 249 -14.43 -9.49 17.49
C THR A 249 -13.10 -9.23 16.79
N GLU A 250 -12.57 -8.01 16.89
CA GLU A 250 -11.28 -7.61 16.34
C GLU A 250 -10.13 -8.40 16.98
N ALA A 251 -10.11 -8.52 18.30
CA ALA A 251 -9.12 -9.29 19.03
C ALA A 251 -9.11 -10.76 18.61
N ASN A 252 -10.29 -11.39 18.48
CA ASN A 252 -10.41 -12.77 18.02
C ASN A 252 -9.94 -12.95 16.56
N ASN A 253 -10.28 -12.01 15.67
CA ASN A 253 -9.83 -12.05 14.28
C ASN A 253 -8.31 -11.93 14.16
N ILE A 254 -7.69 -11.04 14.95
CA ILE A 254 -6.24 -10.86 14.96
C ILE A 254 -5.56 -12.12 15.51
N ALA A 255 -6.06 -12.69 16.61
CA ALA A 255 -5.52 -13.93 17.17
C ALA A 255 -5.59 -15.10 16.18
N ALA A 256 -6.72 -15.25 15.47
CA ALA A 256 -6.88 -16.27 14.43
C ALA A 256 -5.88 -16.08 13.29
N ARG A 257 -5.65 -14.83 12.86
CA ARG A 257 -4.67 -14.50 11.82
C ARG A 257 -3.24 -14.77 12.27
N GLU A 258 -2.87 -14.40 13.50
CA GLU A 258 -1.55 -14.69 14.06
C GLU A 258 -1.30 -16.20 14.13
N GLN A 259 -2.30 -16.98 14.51
CA GLN A 259 -2.23 -18.44 14.48
C GLN A 259 -2.05 -18.98 13.06
N GLN A 260 -2.78 -18.45 12.08
CA GLN A 260 -2.64 -18.84 10.68
C GLN A 260 -1.23 -18.54 10.14
N VAL A 261 -0.67 -17.36 10.47
CA VAL A 261 0.70 -16.99 10.07
C VAL A 261 1.72 -17.94 10.69
N ALA A 262 1.57 -18.28 11.98
CA ALA A 262 2.46 -19.24 12.64
C ALA A 262 2.40 -20.62 11.97
N GLN A 263 1.20 -21.09 11.61
CA GLN A 263 1.02 -22.34 10.86
C GLN A 263 1.69 -22.27 9.47
N GLN A 264 1.52 -21.17 8.74
CA GLN A 264 2.15 -20.98 7.44
C GLN A 264 3.68 -20.98 7.54
N GLN A 265 4.25 -20.30 8.54
CA GLN A 265 5.69 -20.31 8.80
C GLN A 265 6.20 -21.73 9.08
N GLN A 266 5.47 -22.51 9.88
CA GLN A 266 5.80 -23.90 10.14
C GLN A 266 5.75 -24.74 8.86
N THR A 267 4.73 -24.56 8.02
CA THR A 267 4.61 -25.22 6.71
C THR A 267 5.79 -24.89 5.80
N VAL A 268 6.22 -23.63 5.74
CA VAL A 268 7.39 -23.20 4.96
C VAL A 268 8.69 -23.83 5.49
N MET A 269 8.88 -23.86 6.81
CA MET A 269 10.05 -24.52 7.41
C MET A 269 10.09 -26.01 7.07
N THR A 270 8.97 -26.71 7.24
CA THR A 270 8.84 -28.13 6.92
C THR A 270 9.03 -28.39 5.42
N TYR A 271 8.54 -27.50 4.55
CA TYR A 271 8.77 -27.57 3.11
C TYR A 271 10.27 -27.55 2.78
N HIS A 272 11.00 -26.58 3.34
CA HIS A 272 12.43 -26.45 3.10
C HIS A 272 13.22 -27.66 3.61
N GLU A 273 12.92 -28.14 4.81
CA GLU A 273 13.56 -29.34 5.37
C GLU A 273 13.36 -30.57 4.47
N GLN A 274 12.12 -30.84 4.04
CA GLN A 274 11.82 -31.98 3.18
C GLN A 274 12.40 -31.83 1.77
N LEU A 275 12.41 -30.61 1.23
CA LEU A 275 13.03 -30.34 -0.06
C LEU A 275 14.54 -30.60 -0.01
N ASP A 276 15.21 -30.22 1.06
CA ASP A 276 16.64 -30.45 1.21
C ASP A 276 16.96 -31.95 1.35
N GLN A 277 16.10 -32.71 2.05
CA GLN A 277 16.20 -34.19 2.10
C GLN A 277 16.01 -34.83 0.72
N LEU A 278 15.04 -34.35 -0.08
CA LEU A 278 14.85 -34.80 -1.45
C LEU A 278 16.10 -34.50 -2.29
N LYS A 279 16.63 -33.27 -2.22
CA LYS A 279 17.82 -32.87 -2.97
C LYS A 279 19.05 -33.69 -2.60
N ALA A 280 19.25 -34.01 -1.32
CA ALA A 280 20.32 -34.89 -0.87
C ALA A 280 20.16 -36.30 -1.45
N THR A 281 18.93 -36.83 -1.46
CA THR A 281 18.61 -38.14 -2.05
C THR A 281 18.90 -38.15 -3.55
N LEU A 282 18.45 -37.13 -4.28
CA LEU A 282 18.74 -36.96 -5.71
C LEU A 282 20.25 -36.86 -5.97
N GLY A 283 20.98 -36.09 -5.15
CA GLY A 283 22.45 -36.03 -5.22
C GLY A 283 23.10 -37.40 -5.08
N SER A 284 22.66 -38.21 -4.12
CA SER A 284 23.15 -39.59 -3.96
C SER A 284 22.81 -40.47 -5.17
N GLN A 285 21.61 -40.34 -5.75
CA GLN A 285 21.21 -41.11 -6.93
C GLN A 285 22.02 -40.70 -8.17
N ARG A 286 22.33 -39.40 -8.33
CA ARG A 286 23.20 -38.91 -9.41
C ARG A 286 24.57 -39.57 -9.37
N SER A 287 25.16 -39.70 -8.19
CA SER A 287 26.46 -40.34 -8.01
C SER A 287 26.44 -41.87 -8.04
N SER A 288 25.26 -42.50 -8.15
CA SER A 288 25.09 -43.95 -8.13
C SER A 288 24.22 -44.45 -9.29
N SER A 289 22.92 -44.66 -9.06
CA SER A 289 21.96 -45.24 -9.99
C SER A 289 21.85 -44.51 -11.34
N TYR A 290 22.15 -43.21 -11.37
CA TYR A 290 22.09 -42.36 -12.56
C TYR A 290 23.45 -41.75 -12.94
N ALA A 291 24.55 -42.38 -12.52
CA ALA A 291 25.90 -41.90 -12.82
C ALA A 291 26.23 -41.90 -14.32
N THR A 292 25.60 -42.77 -15.10
CA THR A 292 25.81 -42.90 -16.55
C THR A 292 24.88 -42.02 -17.38
N TRP A 293 23.90 -41.35 -16.75
CA TRP A 293 22.96 -40.50 -17.47
C TRP A 293 23.65 -39.24 -17.99
N THR A 294 23.19 -38.78 -19.16
CA THR A 294 23.60 -37.48 -19.68
C THR A 294 23.16 -36.37 -18.72
N GLN A 295 23.80 -35.20 -18.81
CA GLN A 295 23.40 -34.06 -17.97
C GLN A 295 21.96 -33.62 -18.27
N GLN A 296 21.54 -33.70 -19.54
CA GLN A 296 20.19 -33.34 -19.96
C GLN A 296 19.12 -34.26 -19.36
N ASP A 297 19.34 -35.58 -19.38
CA ASP A 297 18.39 -36.55 -18.80
C ASP A 297 18.30 -36.38 -17.28
N TRP A 298 19.44 -36.11 -16.64
CA TRP A 298 19.51 -35.84 -15.22
C TRP A 298 18.76 -34.57 -14.82
N ASP A 299 18.99 -33.46 -15.53
CA ASP A 299 18.34 -32.19 -15.23
C ASP A 299 16.82 -32.29 -15.41
N SER A 300 16.36 -32.96 -16.47
CA SER A 300 14.93 -33.24 -16.70
C SER A 300 14.30 -34.02 -15.54
N TYR A 301 14.94 -35.14 -15.14
CA TYR A 301 14.46 -35.95 -14.02
C TYR A 301 14.49 -35.20 -12.68
N TYR A 302 15.57 -34.48 -12.40
CA TYR A 302 15.69 -33.68 -11.19
C TYR A 302 14.57 -32.64 -11.07
N GLN A 303 14.30 -31.90 -12.16
CA GLN A 303 13.21 -30.92 -12.17
C GLN A 303 11.85 -31.58 -12.00
N GLN A 304 11.61 -32.73 -12.63
CA GLN A 304 10.37 -33.48 -12.44
C GLN A 304 10.17 -33.89 -10.97
N GLN A 305 11.20 -34.46 -10.33
CA GLN A 305 11.11 -34.87 -8.92
C GLN A 305 10.84 -33.70 -7.97
N VAL A 306 11.47 -32.55 -8.21
CA VAL A 306 11.20 -31.33 -7.44
C VAL A 306 9.79 -30.80 -7.70
N SER A 307 9.29 -30.88 -8.94
CA SER A 307 7.93 -30.48 -9.30
C SER A 307 6.89 -31.38 -8.63
N ASP A 308 7.04 -32.70 -8.76
CA ASP A 308 6.16 -33.70 -8.14
C ASP A 308 6.10 -33.51 -6.62
N PHE A 309 7.26 -33.28 -5.99
CA PHE A 309 7.33 -33.00 -4.57
C PHE A 309 6.57 -31.74 -4.18
N ARG A 310 6.71 -30.63 -4.93
CA ARG A 310 5.98 -29.39 -4.66
C ARG A 310 4.48 -29.59 -4.74
N GLU A 311 4.01 -30.24 -5.80
CA GLU A 311 2.58 -30.52 -5.98
C GLU A 311 2.04 -31.39 -4.84
N GLN A 312 2.76 -32.44 -4.45
CA GLN A 312 2.36 -33.33 -3.35
C GLN A 312 2.40 -32.65 -1.98
N PHE A 313 3.34 -31.73 -1.77
CA PHE A 313 3.48 -31.03 -0.49
C PHE A 313 2.32 -30.05 -0.26
N PHE A 314 1.96 -29.27 -1.29
CA PHE A 314 0.94 -28.21 -1.19
C PHE A 314 -0.49 -28.64 -1.57
N SER A 315 -0.70 -29.90 -1.94
CA SER A 315 -2.04 -30.46 -2.21
C SER A 315 -2.73 -31.06 -0.98
N LYS A 316 -2.09 -31.00 0.19
CA LYS A 316 -2.61 -31.42 1.49
C LYS A 316 -3.11 -30.22 2.28
#